data_AF-A0A8H6FNQ5-F1
#
_entry.id   AF-A0A8H6FNQ5-F1
#
_cell.length_a   1.000
_cell.length_b   1.000
_cell.length_c   1.000
_cell.angle_alpha   90.00
_cell.angle_beta   90.00
_cell.angle_gamma   90.00
#
_symmetry.space_group_name_H-M   'P 1'
#
loop_
_entity.id
_entity.type
_entity.pdbx_description
1 polymer ?
#
loop_
_entity_poly.entity_id
_entity_poly.type
_entity_poly.pdbx_seq_one_letter_code
_entity_poly.pdbx_strand_id
1 'polypeptide(L)'
;MHRFLLGNPLILFLILSMESWDQVLNFTLKAINSRGTPNRNGELTTTERGKVGKDQPSKWIAAKESNPTRFSTRDIVVHTSANVSAGSDTTAIALHAIFYNLVRNTSTKDKLIAEIDQARGEGKLGGPTSYKEITAHLSLPTSRDQRSNAHPPQRRTPARAPHPTSRRRDLQ
;
A
#
# COMPACT_ATOMS: atom_id res chain seq x y z
N MET A 1 -31.20 14.44 -22.65
CA MET A 1 -30.07 14.83 -21.79
C MET A 1 -30.52 15.99 -20.90
N HIS A 2 -30.44 15.84 -19.58
CA HIS A 2 -31.15 16.72 -18.62
C HIS A 2 -30.30 17.95 -18.25
N ARG A 3 -30.84 19.16 -18.51
CA ARG A 3 -30.19 20.48 -18.37
C ARG A 3 -29.77 20.83 -16.93
N PHE A 4 -30.25 20.08 -15.93
CA PHE A 4 -29.95 20.30 -14.52
C PHE A 4 -28.63 19.69 -14.02
N LEU A 5 -28.03 18.71 -14.72
CA LEU A 5 -26.76 18.11 -14.29
C LEU A 5 -25.54 18.97 -14.65
N LEU A 6 -25.59 19.73 -15.75
CA LEU A 6 -24.46 20.56 -16.19
C LEU A 6 -24.37 21.92 -15.47
N GLY A 7 -25.38 22.30 -14.69
CA GLY A 7 -25.38 23.55 -13.92
C GLY A 7 -24.68 23.47 -12.57
N ASN A 8 -24.23 22.27 -12.14
CA ASN A 8 -23.56 22.09 -10.87
C ASN A 8 -22.03 22.18 -11.05
N PRO A 9 -21.34 23.17 -10.45
CA PRO A 9 -19.88 23.31 -10.57
C PRO A 9 -19.11 22.09 -10.05
N LEU A 10 -19.72 21.26 -9.20
CA LEU A 10 -19.15 19.98 -8.75
C LEU A 10 -19.01 18.96 -9.90
N ILE A 11 -19.91 18.97 -10.87
CA ILE A 11 -19.87 18.06 -12.02
C ILE A 11 -18.78 18.49 -13.00
N LEU A 12 -18.52 19.80 -13.14
CA LEU A 12 -17.40 20.30 -13.93
C LEU A 12 -16.05 19.95 -13.29
N PHE A 13 -15.94 20.05 -11.95
CA PHE A 13 -14.76 19.60 -11.20
C PHE A 13 -14.55 18.08 -11.30
N LEU A 14 -15.63 17.30 -11.25
CA LEU A 14 -15.60 15.85 -11.46
C LEU A 14 -15.17 15.47 -12.88
N ILE A 15 -15.62 16.20 -13.91
CA ILE A 15 -15.24 16.00 -15.32
C ILE A 15 -13.78 16.41 -15.57
N LEU A 16 -13.30 17.52 -15.01
CA LEU A 16 -11.89 17.93 -15.13
C LEU A 16 -10.94 16.98 -14.39
N SER A 17 -11.40 16.38 -13.29
CA SER A 17 -10.62 15.37 -12.58
C SER A 17 -10.41 14.12 -13.43
N MET A 18 -11.12 13.92 -14.55
CA MET A 18 -10.92 12.77 -15.44
C MET A 18 -9.55 12.74 -16.14
N GLU A 19 -8.81 13.85 -16.23
CA GLU A 19 -7.46 13.83 -16.83
C GLU A 19 -6.46 12.97 -16.04
N SER A 20 -6.52 12.98 -14.70
CA SER A 20 -5.68 12.11 -13.87
C SER A 20 -6.14 10.65 -13.93
N TRP A 21 -7.43 10.41 -14.16
CA TRP A 21 -7.98 9.08 -14.36
C TRP A 21 -7.53 8.49 -15.69
N ASP A 22 -7.29 9.30 -16.72
CA ASP A 22 -6.81 8.81 -18.01
C ASP A 22 -5.40 8.22 -17.90
N GLN A 23 -4.48 8.88 -17.19
CA GLN A 23 -3.12 8.34 -17.01
C GLN A 23 -3.11 7.04 -16.19
N VAL A 24 -3.85 7.00 -15.08
CA VAL A 24 -3.94 5.81 -14.24
C VAL A 24 -4.69 4.68 -14.97
N LEU A 25 -5.71 5.00 -15.75
CA LEU A 25 -6.44 4.05 -16.58
C LEU A 25 -5.55 3.50 -17.70
N ASN A 26 -4.82 4.34 -18.42
CA ASN A 26 -3.89 3.92 -19.47
C ASN A 26 -2.77 3.04 -18.90
N PHE A 27 -2.22 3.39 -17.74
CA PHE A 27 -1.29 2.53 -17.02
C PHE A 27 -1.92 1.19 -16.66
N THR A 28 -3.13 1.21 -16.11
CA THR A 28 -3.87 0.02 -15.69
C THR A 28 -4.17 -0.90 -16.86
N LEU A 29 -4.67 -0.35 -17.97
CA LEU A 29 -4.92 -1.09 -19.20
C LEU A 29 -3.63 -1.68 -19.76
N LYS A 30 -2.53 -0.91 -19.78
CA LYS A 30 -1.22 -1.41 -20.20
C LYS A 30 -0.72 -2.55 -19.32
N ALA A 31 -0.88 -2.43 -18.00
CA ALA A 31 -0.51 -3.45 -17.03
C ALA A 31 -1.38 -4.71 -17.18
N ILE A 32 -2.68 -4.56 -17.39
CA ILE A 32 -3.57 -5.71 -17.57
C ILE A 32 -3.28 -6.40 -18.92
N ASN A 33 -3.10 -5.62 -19.99
CA ASN A 33 -2.77 -6.13 -21.33
C ASN A 33 -1.39 -6.82 -21.39
N SER A 34 -0.44 -6.43 -20.52
CA SER A 34 0.85 -7.14 -20.43
C SER A 34 0.72 -8.53 -19.81
N ARG A 35 -0.42 -8.88 -19.23
CA ARG A 35 -0.68 -10.13 -18.49
C ARG A 35 -1.69 -11.05 -19.19
N GLY A 36 -2.51 -10.53 -20.09
CA GLY A 36 -3.46 -11.31 -20.88
C GLY A 36 -3.82 -10.61 -22.19
N THR A 37 -4.15 -11.39 -23.22
CA THR A 37 -4.65 -10.86 -24.48
C THR A 37 -6.16 -10.59 -24.35
N PRO A 38 -6.64 -9.36 -24.64
CA PRO A 38 -8.07 -9.13 -24.80
C PRO A 38 -8.56 -9.96 -25.98
N ASN A 39 -9.56 -10.83 -25.77
CA ASN A 39 -10.25 -11.47 -26.88
C ASN A 39 -11.13 -10.44 -27.62
N ARG A 40 -11.54 -10.73 -28.87
CA ARG A 40 -12.41 -9.86 -29.70
C ARG A 40 -13.70 -9.38 -29.02
N ASN A 41 -14.06 -9.99 -27.89
CA ASN A 41 -15.28 -9.77 -27.12
C ASN A 41 -15.06 -8.82 -25.92
N GLY A 42 -13.83 -8.31 -25.71
CA GLY A 42 -13.47 -7.47 -24.57
C GLY A 42 -13.18 -8.23 -23.26
N GLU A 43 -13.23 -9.56 -23.29
CA GLU A 43 -12.90 -10.40 -22.13
C GLU A 43 -11.40 -10.72 -22.06
N LEU A 44 -10.87 -10.65 -20.85
CA LEU A 44 -9.50 -11.08 -20.54
C LEU A 44 -9.48 -12.60 -20.37
N THR A 45 -8.67 -13.26 -21.18
CA THR A 45 -8.35 -14.69 -21.07
C THR A 45 -6.87 -14.80 -20.72
N THR A 46 -6.52 -15.57 -19.68
CA THR A 46 -5.13 -15.76 -19.28
C THR A 46 -4.37 -16.43 -20.42
N THR A 47 -3.34 -15.77 -20.95
CA THR A 47 -2.38 -16.45 -21.80
C THR A 47 -1.55 -17.34 -20.87
N GLU A 48 -1.50 -18.66 -21.10
CA GLU A 48 -0.71 -19.65 -20.35
C GLU A 48 0.82 -19.38 -20.32
N ARG A 49 1.26 -18.20 -20.74
CA ARG A 49 2.65 -17.83 -20.97
C ARG A 49 3.10 -16.79 -19.96
N GLY A 50 3.14 -17.19 -18.69
CA GLY A 50 3.77 -16.38 -17.66
C GLY A 50 3.37 -16.89 -16.29
N LYS A 51 4.34 -17.36 -15.51
CA LYS A 51 4.18 -17.66 -14.08
C LYS A 51 3.23 -16.63 -13.45
N VAL A 52 2.07 -17.08 -12.97
CA VAL A 52 1.12 -16.24 -12.24
C VAL A 52 1.91 -15.47 -11.19
N GLY A 53 2.12 -14.18 -11.42
CA GLY A 53 2.85 -13.33 -10.50
C GLY A 53 2.10 -13.30 -9.17
N LYS A 54 2.81 -13.11 -8.05
CA LYS A 54 2.16 -12.89 -6.74
C LYS A 54 1.64 -11.45 -6.59
N ASP A 55 1.45 -10.74 -7.70
CA ASP A 55 0.95 -9.37 -7.75
C ASP A 55 -0.59 -9.32 -7.74
N GLN A 56 -1.13 -8.19 -7.33
CA GLN A 56 -2.58 -8.02 -7.14
C GLN A 56 -3.40 -8.25 -8.43
N PRO A 57 -3.00 -7.72 -9.61
CA PRO A 57 -3.76 -7.95 -10.84
C PRO A 57 -3.83 -9.43 -11.24
N SER A 58 -2.75 -10.19 -11.04
CA SER A 58 -2.74 -11.64 -11.32
C SER A 58 -3.69 -12.40 -10.39
N LYS A 59 -3.81 -12.00 -9.12
CA LYS A 59 -4.79 -12.57 -8.18
C LYS A 59 -6.23 -12.28 -8.59
N TRP A 60 -6.49 -11.07 -9.12
CA TRP A 60 -7.82 -10.70 -9.59
C TRP A 60 -8.19 -11.42 -10.89
N ILE A 61 -7.24 -11.63 -11.80
CA ILE A 61 -7.47 -12.46 -13.00
C ILE A 61 -7.80 -13.90 -12.60
N ALA A 62 -7.04 -14.49 -11.67
CA ALA A 62 -7.35 -15.83 -11.14
C ALA A 62 -8.72 -15.90 -10.43
N ALA A 63 -9.09 -14.83 -9.70
CA ALA A 63 -10.42 -14.73 -9.08
C ALA A 63 -11.55 -14.69 -10.12
N LYS A 64 -11.37 -13.96 -11.24
CA LYS A 64 -12.30 -13.97 -12.37
C LYS A 64 -12.46 -15.36 -12.96
N GLU A 65 -11.37 -16.10 -13.16
CA GLU A 65 -11.42 -17.47 -13.68
C GLU A 65 -12.22 -18.40 -12.75
N SER A 66 -12.09 -18.23 -11.43
CA SER A 66 -12.85 -19.03 -10.48
C SER A 66 -14.36 -18.75 -10.49
N ASN A 67 -14.78 -17.51 -10.76
CA ASN A 67 -16.18 -17.09 -10.66
C ASN A 67 -16.52 -15.95 -11.66
N PRO A 68 -16.64 -16.25 -12.96
CA PRO A 68 -16.81 -15.23 -14.00
C PRO A 68 -18.14 -14.47 -13.92
N THR A 69 -19.16 -15.02 -13.25
CA THR A 69 -20.48 -14.39 -13.10
C THR A 69 -20.53 -13.25 -12.07
N ARG A 70 -19.56 -13.19 -11.15
CA ARG A 70 -19.53 -12.17 -10.07
C ARG A 70 -18.38 -11.19 -10.18
N PHE A 71 -17.39 -11.45 -11.03
CA PHE A 71 -16.19 -10.63 -11.12
C PHE A 71 -15.78 -10.45 -12.58
N SER A 72 -16.07 -9.26 -13.11
CA SER A 72 -15.87 -8.94 -14.53
C SER A 72 -14.49 -8.34 -14.79
N THR A 73 -14.09 -8.31 -16.05
CA THR A 73 -12.89 -7.57 -16.51
C THR A 73 -12.94 -6.09 -16.13
N ARG A 74 -14.14 -5.47 -16.13
CA ARG A 74 -14.30 -4.07 -15.73
C ARG A 74 -13.96 -3.86 -14.26
N ASP A 75 -14.36 -4.80 -13.40
CA ASP A 75 -14.07 -4.73 -11.96
C ASP A 75 -12.56 -4.82 -11.71
N ILE A 76 -11.85 -5.66 -12.46
CA ILE A 76 -10.38 -5.73 -12.40
C ILE A 76 -9.74 -4.38 -12.73
N VAL A 77 -10.19 -3.72 -13.80
CA VAL A 77 -9.68 -2.40 -14.20
C VAL A 77 -9.94 -1.36 -13.11
N VAL A 78 -11.17 -1.32 -12.58
CA VAL A 78 -11.56 -0.36 -11.53
C VAL A 78 -10.73 -0.57 -10.26
N HIS A 79 -10.59 -1.81 -9.79
CA HIS A 79 -9.81 -2.11 -8.59
C HIS A 79 -8.32 -1.82 -8.78
N THR A 80 -7.76 -2.13 -9.95
CA THR A 80 -6.36 -1.83 -10.26
C THR A 80 -6.11 -0.33 -10.29
N SER A 81 -6.98 0.43 -10.96
CA SER A 81 -6.88 1.88 -11.03
C SER A 81 -6.98 2.51 -9.65
N ALA A 82 -7.96 2.09 -8.84
CA ALA A 82 -8.14 2.62 -7.49
C ALA A 82 -6.92 2.39 -6.60
N ASN A 83 -6.31 1.19 -6.66
CA ASN A 83 -5.12 0.87 -5.88
C ASN A 83 -3.90 1.71 -6.29
N VAL A 84 -3.72 1.97 -7.59
CA VAL A 84 -2.62 2.80 -8.09
C VAL A 84 -2.84 4.26 -7.69
N SER A 85 -4.04 4.81 -7.91
CA SER A 85 -4.36 6.19 -7.54
C SER A 85 -4.14 6.44 -6.04
N ALA A 86 -4.66 5.55 -5.17
CA ALA A 86 -4.55 5.72 -3.72
C ALA A 86 -3.09 5.68 -3.22
N GLY A 87 -2.26 4.80 -3.81
CA GLY A 87 -0.86 4.65 -3.43
C GLY A 87 0.06 5.73 -4.01
N SER A 88 -0.27 6.27 -5.18
CA SER A 88 0.58 7.21 -5.91
C SER A 88 0.76 8.52 -5.14
N ASP A 89 -0.32 9.20 -4.81
CA ASP A 89 -0.25 10.55 -4.21
C ASP A 89 0.31 10.51 -2.79
N THR A 90 -0.07 9.48 -2.02
CA THR A 90 0.41 9.27 -0.65
C THR A 90 1.90 8.94 -0.60
N THR A 91 2.40 8.17 -1.58
CA THR A 91 3.85 7.88 -1.68
C THR A 91 4.61 9.09 -2.19
N ALA A 92 4.08 9.81 -3.17
CA ALA A 92 4.71 11.02 -3.72
C ALA A 92 4.91 12.10 -2.65
N ILE A 93 3.87 12.37 -1.84
CA ILE A 93 3.99 13.37 -0.76
C ILE A 93 4.94 12.90 0.35
N ALA A 94 4.96 11.60 0.67
CA ALA A 94 5.90 11.04 1.65
C ALA A 94 7.35 11.19 1.18
N LEU A 95 7.64 10.85 -0.08
CA LEU A 95 8.97 11.03 -0.68
C LEU A 95 9.38 12.50 -0.70
N HIS A 96 8.45 13.39 -1.07
CA HIS A 96 8.69 14.82 -1.04
C HIS A 96 9.06 15.30 0.36
N ALA A 97 8.30 14.88 1.39
CA ALA A 97 8.59 15.22 2.77
C ALA A 97 9.96 14.69 3.23
N ILE A 98 10.33 13.47 2.84
CA ILE A 98 11.65 12.88 3.15
C ILE A 98 12.75 13.72 2.52
N PHE A 99 12.69 13.99 1.22
CA PHE A 99 13.71 14.79 0.54
C PHE A 99 13.79 16.22 1.07
N TYR A 100 12.64 16.84 1.34
CA TYR A 100 12.57 18.17 1.94
C TYR A 100 13.33 18.21 3.27
N ASN A 101 13.10 17.24 4.16
CA ASN A 101 13.77 17.18 5.45
C ASN A 101 15.27 16.86 5.34
N LEU A 102 15.68 16.06 4.35
CA LEU A 102 17.09 15.76 4.09
C LEU A 102 17.85 16.96 3.54
N VAL A 103 17.25 17.72 2.61
CA VAL A 103 17.88 18.93 2.07
C VAL A 103 17.99 20.02 3.14
N ARG A 104 16.99 20.14 4.01
CA ARG A 104 16.97 21.13 5.09
C ARG A 104 17.94 20.81 6.24
N ASN A 105 18.20 19.52 6.50
CA ASN A 105 19.12 19.06 7.55
C ASN A 105 20.32 18.34 6.92
N THR A 106 21.33 19.10 6.53
CA THR A 106 22.53 18.59 5.87
C THR A 106 23.27 17.54 6.70
N SER A 107 23.33 17.71 8.03
CA SER A 107 23.95 16.73 8.94
C SER A 107 23.27 15.35 8.89
N THR A 108 21.94 15.31 8.84
CA THR A 108 21.18 14.05 8.72
C THR A 108 21.37 13.40 7.37
N LYS A 109 21.41 14.21 6.29
CA LYS A 109 21.68 13.74 4.94
C LYS A 109 23.09 13.14 4.81
N ASP A 110 24.10 13.84 5.31
CA ASP A 110 25.50 13.39 5.21
C ASP A 110 25.71 12.09 6.02
N LYS A 111 25.07 11.97 7.19
CA LYS A 111 25.06 10.72 7.96
C LYS A 111 24.39 9.57 7.20
N LEU A 112 23.23 9.80 6.60
CA LEU A 112 22.51 8.78 5.83
C LEU A 112 23.33 8.29 4.64
N ILE A 113 23.99 9.20 3.93
CA ILE A 113 24.88 8.86 2.80
C ILE A 113 26.06 8.03 3.30
N ALA A 114 26.72 8.45 4.38
CA ALA A 114 27.83 7.71 4.97
C ALA A 114 27.43 6.29 5.40
N GLU A 115 26.24 6.10 5.98
CA GLU A 115 25.71 4.77 6.33
C GLU A 115 25.52 3.87 5.10
N ILE A 116 24.97 4.43 4.01
CA ILE A 116 24.76 3.69 2.76
C ILE A 116 26.11 3.33 2.12
N ASP A 117 27.05 4.26 2.06
CA ASP A 117 28.37 4.06 1.47
C ASP A 117 29.19 3.06 2.29
N GLN A 118 29.11 3.10 3.62
CA GLN A 118 29.71 2.10 4.49
C GLN A 118 29.13 0.70 4.21
N ALA A 119 27.80 0.56 4.20
CA ALA A 119 27.16 -0.73 3.96
C ALA A 119 27.47 -1.28 2.55
N ARG A 120 27.64 -0.40 1.55
CA ARG A 120 28.08 -0.78 0.20
C ARG A 120 29.57 -1.17 0.18
N GLY A 121 30.44 -0.42 0.84
CA GLY A 121 31.87 -0.73 0.96
C GLY A 121 32.16 -2.05 1.68
N GLU A 122 31.30 -2.42 2.63
CA GLU A 122 31.34 -3.70 3.34
C GLU A 122 30.74 -4.87 2.54
N GLY A 123 30.26 -4.63 1.30
CA GLY A 123 29.63 -5.65 0.45
C GLY A 123 28.27 -6.14 0.97
N LYS A 124 27.64 -5.42 1.91
CA LYS A 124 26.36 -5.79 2.53
C LYS A 124 25.15 -5.38 1.70
N LEU A 125 25.33 -4.47 0.75
CA LEU A 125 24.30 -4.03 -0.19
C LEU A 125 24.66 -4.56 -1.59
N GLY A 126 23.82 -5.46 -2.12
CA GLY A 126 23.96 -5.94 -3.49
C GLY A 126 23.44 -4.95 -4.53
N GLY A 127 23.64 -5.26 -5.81
CA GLY A 127 23.00 -4.57 -6.92
C GLY A 127 22.13 -5.54 -7.74
N PRO A 128 20.79 -5.41 -7.76
CA PRO A 128 19.89 -4.51 -6.99
C PRO A 128 19.77 -4.89 -5.51
N THR A 129 19.61 -3.89 -4.65
CA THR A 129 19.55 -4.06 -3.19
C THR A 129 18.23 -4.69 -2.74
N SER A 130 18.31 -5.78 -1.97
CA SER A 130 17.12 -6.48 -1.47
C SER A 130 16.52 -5.79 -0.24
N TYR A 131 15.19 -5.88 -0.07
CA TYR A 131 14.50 -5.37 1.13
C TYR A 131 15.09 -5.92 2.44
N LYS A 132 15.55 -7.18 2.42
CA LYS A 132 16.21 -7.82 3.56
C LYS A 132 17.53 -7.14 3.90
N GLU A 133 18.32 -6.78 2.89
CA GLU A 133 19.61 -6.11 3.06
C GLU A 133 19.43 -4.70 3.63
N ILE A 134 18.47 -3.94 3.09
CA ILE A 134 18.14 -2.59 3.56
C ILE A 134 17.71 -2.62 5.04
N THR A 135 16.79 -3.50 5.41
CA THR A 135 16.28 -3.58 6.80
C THR A 135 17.36 -4.05 7.79
N ALA A 136 18.26 -4.93 7.35
CA ALA A 136 19.34 -5.44 8.17
C ALA A 136 20.45 -4.40 8.42
N HIS A 137 20.78 -3.58 7.41
CA HIS A 137 22.02 -2.80 7.42
C HIS A 137 21.82 -1.29 7.46
N LEU A 138 20.63 -0.77 7.14
CA LEU A 138 20.34 0.66 7.20
C LEU A 138 19.55 1.00 8.47
N SER A 139 19.97 2.05 9.17
CA SER A 139 19.26 2.59 10.33
C SER A 139 18.19 3.57 9.85
N LEU A 140 17.13 3.07 9.20
CA LEU A 140 15.96 3.90 8.92
C LEU A 140 15.41 4.49 10.24
N PRO A 141 15.03 5.78 10.29
CA PRO A 141 14.78 6.50 11.54
C PRO A 141 13.51 6.09 12.33
N THR A 142 12.94 4.91 12.14
CA THR A 142 11.60 4.60 12.69
C THR A 142 11.48 3.40 13.63
N SER A 143 12.56 2.74 14.07
CA SER A 143 12.37 1.68 15.09
C SER A 143 13.58 1.26 15.92
N ARG A 144 14.82 1.50 15.49
CA ARG A 144 15.98 1.06 16.29
C ARG A 144 16.23 1.94 17.52
N ASP A 145 15.90 3.23 17.45
CA ASP A 145 16.21 4.19 18.52
C ASP A 145 15.10 4.33 19.58
N GLN A 146 13.87 3.88 19.31
CA GLN A 146 12.83 3.83 20.34
C GLN A 146 12.96 2.61 21.27
N ARG A 147 13.70 1.57 20.87
CA ARG A 147 13.83 0.34 21.67
C ARG A 147 14.85 0.47 22.80
N SER A 148 15.78 1.42 22.71
CA SER A 148 16.79 1.67 23.74
C SER A 148 16.32 2.63 24.84
N ASN A 149 15.26 3.42 24.59
CA ASN A 149 14.77 4.44 25.53
C ASN A 149 13.33 4.22 26.05
N ALA A 150 12.68 3.13 25.63
CA ALA A 150 11.40 2.72 26.21
C ALA A 150 11.62 1.90 27.49
N HIS A 151 11.44 2.58 28.62
CA HIS A 151 11.19 2.00 29.93
C HIS A 151 10.27 0.76 29.82
N PRO A 152 10.51 -0.34 30.57
CA PRO A 152 9.75 -1.57 30.39
C PRO A 152 8.24 -1.31 30.60
N PRO A 153 7.37 -1.84 29.72
CA PRO A 153 5.93 -1.68 29.93
C PRO A 153 5.54 -2.42 31.21
N GLN A 154 5.18 -1.68 32.25
CA GLN A 154 4.47 -2.24 33.40
C GLN A 154 3.22 -2.93 32.87
N ARG A 155 3.23 -4.26 32.81
CA ARG A 155 2.01 -5.06 32.70
C ARG A 155 1.17 -4.76 33.94
N ARG A 156 0.27 -3.79 33.85
CA ARG A 156 -0.86 -3.70 34.77
C ARG A 156 -1.79 -4.86 34.40
N THR A 157 -1.57 -6.01 35.03
CA THR A 157 -2.61 -7.01 35.16
C THR A 157 -3.79 -6.32 35.85
N PRO A 158 -5.01 -6.32 35.28
CA PRO A 158 -6.16 -5.87 36.03
C PRO A 158 -6.34 -6.82 37.20
N ALA A 159 -6.34 -6.28 38.42
CA ALA A 159 -6.66 -7.02 39.62
C ALA A 159 -8.03 -7.67 39.45
N ARG A 160 -8.07 -8.99 39.47
CA ARG A 160 -9.29 -9.79 39.47
C ARG A 160 -10.11 -9.36 40.70
N ALA A 161 -11.29 -8.76 40.47
CA ALA A 161 -12.21 -8.41 41.54
C ALA A 161 -12.61 -9.68 42.33
N PRO A 162 -12.65 -9.65 43.66
CA PRO A 162 -13.11 -10.79 44.45
C PRO A 162 -14.60 -11.02 44.21
N HIS A 163 -14.97 -12.26 43.88
CA HIS A 163 -16.37 -12.70 43.81
C HIS A 163 -17.06 -12.51 45.18
N PRO A 164 -18.28 -11.96 45.23
CA PRO A 164 -19.07 -11.96 46.45
C PRO A 164 -19.55 -13.38 46.75
N THR A 165 -19.05 -13.96 47.83
CA THR A 165 -19.57 -15.16 48.46
C THR A 165 -20.98 -14.88 49.00
N SER A 166 -22.00 -15.52 48.42
CA SER A 166 -23.36 -15.52 48.99
C SER A 166 -23.36 -16.35 50.27
N ARG A 167 -23.12 -15.70 51.41
CA ARG A 167 -23.30 -16.33 52.73
C ARG A 167 -24.76 -16.17 53.12
N ARG A 168 -25.49 -17.29 53.12
CA ARG A 168 -26.79 -17.46 53.78
C ARG A 168 -26.74 -16.85 55.19
N ARG A 169 -27.78 -16.10 55.54
CA ARG A 169 -28.23 -15.98 56.93
C ARG A 169 -29.74 -16.13 56.95
N ASP A 170 -30.13 -17.23 57.57
CA ASP A 170 -31.43 -17.44 58.18
C ASP A 170 -31.77 -16.27 59.11
N LEU A 171 -33.03 -15.84 59.14
CA LEU A 171 -33.85 -15.72 60.35
C LEU A 171 -35.18 -15.01 60.05
N GLN A 172 -36.26 -15.71 60.43
CA GLN A 172 -37.69 -15.37 60.53
C GLN A 172 -38.54 -15.47 59.26
#